data_AF-A0A2V7VIU2-F1
#
_entry.id   AF-A0A2V7VIU2-F1
#
_cell.length_a   1.000
_cell.length_b   1.000
_cell.length_c   1.000
_cell.angle_alpha   90.00
_cell.angle_beta   90.00
_cell.angle_gamma   90.00
#
_symmetry.space_group_name_H-M   'P 1'
#
loop_
_entity.id
_entity.type
_entity.pdbx_description
1 polymer ?
#
loop_
_entity_poly.entity_id
_entity_poly.type
_entity_poly.pdbx_seq_one_letter_code
_entity_poly.pdbx_strand_id
1 'polypeptide(L)'
;MVQETVLLEGHLIDSDILKKVFDRVVEEGGQFEVLEFRVGRTNAEPSSARMAVKAPDPHVLDRILEGLAYLGASTTEVGDARFAPAEADGILPDEFYSTTNFDTLVRVGGKWVPAADQKMDCALVLRGGAPACVKQGQVKKAEPVALRGPGIRVRPPERSRDYSVFGFMSNDISAEINKGIAIGGTAREMRRVREAGEKIVVVAGPAVVHSGGEVYLAQLVREGWVDVLLTGNAFAVHDLEKSILKTSLGVCQMSGRAVEGGSRHHLFAINAVNRAGGIRKAVESGLVTSGVMCEAVRKGIPFVLAGSIRDDGPLKDTITDMIAAQKAYVEALKGAGICLMLATALHSIAVGNLLPARVRTVCVDMTESVPVKLSNRGSLQAIGLVTDVGFFLERLAAEMRAT
;
A
#
# COMPACT_ATOMS: atom_id res chain seq x y z
N MET A 1 -15.47 -35.42 15.33
CA MET A 1 -15.07 -34.07 15.76
C MET A 1 -13.58 -34.04 15.94
N VAL A 2 -12.92 -33.20 15.17
CA VAL A 2 -11.49 -32.87 15.28
C VAL A 2 -11.33 -31.60 16.11
N GLN A 3 -10.17 -31.41 16.72
CA GLN A 3 -9.91 -30.21 17.51
C GLN A 3 -8.46 -29.73 17.39
N GLU A 4 -8.27 -28.42 17.47
CA GLU A 4 -6.94 -27.81 17.55
C GLU A 4 -6.96 -26.63 18.51
N THR A 5 -5.86 -26.40 19.22
CA THR A 5 -5.75 -25.27 20.15
C THR A 5 -5.02 -24.11 19.49
N VAL A 6 -5.60 -22.92 19.59
CA VAL A 6 -5.05 -21.67 19.09
C VAL A 6 -4.73 -20.72 20.24
N LEU A 7 -3.74 -19.87 20.01
CA LEU A 7 -3.27 -18.80 20.87
C LEU A 7 -3.48 -17.46 20.14
N LEU A 8 -4.05 -16.51 20.87
CA LEU A 8 -4.24 -15.12 20.46
C LEU A 8 -3.52 -14.24 21.47
N GLU A 9 -2.84 -13.21 21.00
CA GLU A 9 -2.13 -12.24 21.84
C GLU A 9 -2.27 -10.84 21.23
N GLY A 10 -2.60 -9.85 22.05
CA GLY A 10 -2.81 -8.46 21.64
C GLY A 10 -3.94 -7.79 22.41
N HIS A 11 -4.44 -6.65 21.95
CA HIS A 11 -5.60 -5.97 22.56
C HIS A 11 -6.93 -6.65 22.18
N LEU A 12 -7.11 -7.90 22.61
CA LEU A 12 -8.15 -8.81 22.10
C LEU A 12 -9.59 -8.32 22.30
N ILE A 13 -9.84 -7.58 23.38
CA ILE A 13 -11.16 -7.04 23.74
C ILE A 13 -11.39 -5.74 22.98
N ASP A 14 -10.51 -4.76 23.18
CA ASP A 14 -10.66 -3.40 22.65
C ASP A 14 -10.70 -3.33 21.12
N SER A 15 -10.12 -4.31 20.43
CA SER A 15 -10.07 -4.40 18.97
C SER A 15 -11.15 -5.30 18.35
N ASP A 16 -12.10 -5.81 19.17
CA ASP A 16 -13.11 -6.80 18.79
C ASP A 16 -12.53 -8.10 18.16
N ILE A 17 -11.22 -8.35 18.30
CA ILE A 17 -10.60 -9.56 17.74
C ILE A 17 -11.26 -10.80 18.34
N LEU A 18 -11.48 -10.83 19.66
CA LEU A 18 -12.06 -11.99 20.32
C LEU A 18 -13.48 -12.28 19.82
N LYS A 19 -14.29 -11.23 19.63
CA LYS A 19 -15.64 -11.34 19.05
C LYS A 19 -15.57 -11.88 17.62
N LYS A 20 -14.75 -11.29 16.75
CA LYS A 20 -14.59 -11.74 15.36
C LYS A 20 -14.09 -13.18 15.26
N VAL A 21 -13.19 -13.59 16.16
CA VAL A 21 -12.72 -14.96 16.25
C VAL A 21 -13.87 -15.90 16.57
N PHE A 22 -14.70 -15.58 17.57
CA PHE A 22 -15.86 -16.39 17.94
C PHE A 22 -16.89 -16.46 16.81
N ASP A 23 -17.24 -15.31 16.23
CA ASP A 23 -18.17 -15.21 15.10
C ASP A 23 -17.67 -16.08 13.93
N ARG A 24 -16.38 -15.97 13.59
CA ARG A 24 -15.76 -16.74 12.50
C ARG A 24 -15.80 -18.25 12.73
N VAL A 25 -15.53 -18.72 13.96
CA VAL A 25 -15.62 -20.15 14.29
C VAL A 25 -17.05 -20.64 14.09
N VAL A 26 -18.04 -19.88 14.58
CA VAL A 26 -19.45 -20.27 14.51
C VAL A 26 -20.01 -20.21 13.09
N GLU A 27 -19.68 -19.17 12.34
CA GLU A 27 -20.10 -18.97 10.93
C GLU A 27 -19.63 -20.11 10.02
N GLU A 28 -18.43 -20.63 10.25
CA GLU A 28 -17.84 -21.75 9.49
C GLU A 28 -18.30 -23.13 10.03
N GLY A 29 -19.23 -23.17 10.98
CA GLY A 29 -19.82 -24.40 11.52
C GLY A 29 -18.96 -25.11 12.57
N GLY A 30 -18.02 -24.41 13.18
CA GLY A 30 -17.20 -24.90 14.29
C GLY A 30 -17.77 -24.56 15.67
N GLN A 31 -17.09 -25.06 16.69
CA GLN A 31 -17.31 -24.73 18.10
C GLN A 31 -15.99 -24.28 18.71
N PHE A 32 -16.04 -23.44 19.74
CA PHE A 32 -14.84 -23.05 20.48
C PHE A 32 -15.01 -23.23 21.98
N GLU A 33 -13.89 -23.42 22.66
CA GLU A 33 -13.78 -23.50 24.12
C GLU A 33 -12.59 -22.65 24.55
N VAL A 34 -12.85 -21.59 25.33
CA VAL A 34 -11.77 -20.74 25.87
C VAL A 34 -11.13 -21.48 27.04
N LEU A 35 -9.91 -21.95 26.86
CA LEU A 35 -9.16 -22.72 27.86
C LEU A 35 -8.48 -21.82 28.88
N GLU A 36 -7.97 -20.67 28.42
CA GLU A 36 -7.32 -19.68 29.27
C GLU A 36 -7.52 -18.29 28.67
N PHE A 37 -7.85 -17.31 29.51
CA PHE A 37 -7.93 -15.92 29.09
C PHE A 37 -7.30 -15.03 30.16
N ARG A 38 -6.25 -14.30 29.76
CA ARG A 38 -5.58 -13.32 30.61
C ARG A 38 -5.82 -11.93 30.03
N VAL A 39 -6.46 -11.10 30.82
CA VAL A 39 -6.74 -9.70 30.47
C VAL A 39 -5.54 -8.85 30.89
N GLY A 40 -5.04 -8.01 29.97
CA GLY A 40 -4.05 -6.99 30.31
C GLY A 40 -4.57 -6.09 31.43
N ARG A 41 -3.73 -5.73 32.41
CA ARG A 41 -4.19 -5.01 33.61
C ARG A 41 -4.42 -3.52 33.36
N THR A 42 -3.83 -3.00 32.29
CA THR A 42 -3.99 -1.63 31.85
C THR A 42 -4.35 -1.62 30.38
N ASN A 43 -4.87 -0.50 29.90
CA ASN A 43 -5.19 -0.32 28.49
C ASN A 43 -3.96 -0.48 27.58
N ALA A 44 -2.72 -0.37 28.08
CA ALA A 44 -1.49 -0.58 27.32
C ALA A 44 -0.95 -2.01 27.38
N GLU A 45 -1.39 -2.83 28.34
CA GLU A 45 -0.96 -4.22 28.44
C GLU A 45 -1.78 -5.11 27.50
N PRO A 46 -1.16 -6.00 26.70
CA PRO A 46 -1.89 -6.92 25.83
C PRO A 46 -2.61 -8.00 26.64
N SER A 47 -3.74 -8.47 26.11
CA SER A 47 -4.46 -9.65 26.56
C SER A 47 -3.98 -10.89 25.79
N SER A 48 -4.14 -12.07 26.39
CA SER A 48 -3.87 -13.34 25.72
C SER A 48 -5.04 -14.32 25.92
N ALA A 49 -5.34 -15.10 24.89
CA ALA A 49 -6.34 -16.15 24.93
C ALA A 49 -5.77 -17.45 24.36
N ARG A 50 -6.03 -18.56 25.05
CA ARG A 50 -5.82 -19.92 24.56
C ARG A 50 -7.17 -20.58 24.41
N MET A 51 -7.47 -21.06 23.21
CA MET A 51 -8.80 -21.55 22.85
C MET A 51 -8.69 -22.85 22.08
N ALA A 52 -9.49 -23.86 22.43
CA ALA A 52 -9.69 -25.03 21.59
C ALA A 52 -10.78 -24.74 20.56
N VAL A 53 -10.51 -25.02 19.29
CA VAL A 53 -11.45 -24.95 18.18
C VAL A 53 -11.79 -26.39 17.79
N LYS A 54 -13.09 -26.71 17.70
CA LYS A 54 -13.61 -28.04 17.38
C LYS A 54 -14.43 -27.95 16.10
N ALA A 55 -14.29 -28.93 15.22
CA ALA A 55 -15.03 -29.00 13.96
C ALA A 55 -15.50 -30.44 13.67
N PRO A 56 -16.55 -30.64 12.85
CA PRO A 56 -17.06 -31.97 12.53
C PRO A 56 -16.02 -32.82 11.77
N ASP A 57 -15.27 -32.21 10.84
CA ASP A 57 -14.26 -32.85 10.00
C ASP A 57 -13.01 -31.95 9.79
N PRO A 58 -11.87 -32.51 9.32
CA PRO A 58 -10.63 -31.76 9.09
C PRO A 58 -10.75 -30.58 8.14
N HIS A 59 -11.50 -30.71 7.03
CA HIS A 59 -11.61 -29.62 6.06
C HIS A 59 -12.33 -28.40 6.64
N VAL A 60 -13.33 -28.61 7.51
CA VAL A 60 -13.98 -27.51 8.24
C VAL A 60 -13.02 -26.88 9.25
N LEU A 61 -12.25 -27.70 9.98
CA LEU A 61 -11.25 -27.20 10.93
C LEU A 61 -10.21 -26.32 10.24
N ASP A 62 -9.68 -26.78 9.10
CA ASP A 62 -8.68 -26.05 8.33
C ASP A 62 -9.21 -24.69 7.86
N ARG A 63 -10.44 -24.64 7.32
CA ARG A 63 -11.07 -23.36 6.93
C ARG A 63 -11.23 -22.40 8.11
N ILE A 64 -11.64 -22.91 9.28
CA ILE A 64 -11.75 -22.08 10.49
C ILE A 64 -10.36 -21.56 10.88
N LEU A 65 -9.37 -22.44 11.00
CA LEU A 65 -8.02 -22.07 11.43
C LEU A 65 -7.37 -21.06 10.47
N GLU A 66 -7.57 -21.22 9.16
CA GLU A 66 -7.17 -20.23 8.16
C GLU A 66 -7.84 -18.88 8.42
N GLY A 67 -9.16 -18.86 8.63
CA GLY A 67 -9.91 -17.67 8.99
C GLY A 67 -9.40 -17.00 10.27
N LEU A 68 -9.05 -17.80 11.28
CA LEU A 68 -8.52 -17.30 12.55
C LEU A 68 -7.08 -16.80 12.43
N ALA A 69 -6.27 -17.36 11.52
CA ALA A 69 -4.92 -16.87 11.24
C ALA A 69 -4.94 -15.43 10.71
N TYR A 70 -5.96 -15.05 9.91
CA TYR A 70 -6.16 -13.65 9.50
C TYR A 70 -6.49 -12.72 10.67
N LEU A 71 -7.01 -13.26 11.77
CA LEU A 71 -7.30 -12.53 13.00
C LEU A 71 -6.15 -12.59 14.02
N GLY A 72 -4.99 -13.14 13.64
CA GLY A 72 -3.81 -13.24 14.49
C GLY A 72 -3.77 -14.47 15.41
N ALA A 73 -4.66 -15.45 15.21
CA ALA A 73 -4.57 -16.72 15.92
C ALA A 73 -3.37 -17.54 15.41
N SER A 74 -2.70 -18.26 16.31
CA SER A 74 -1.61 -19.19 15.99
C SER A 74 -1.84 -20.51 16.70
N THR A 75 -1.51 -21.65 16.10
CA THR A 75 -1.73 -22.96 16.74
C THR A 75 -0.71 -23.19 17.87
N THR A 76 -1.10 -23.95 18.91
CA THR A 76 -0.21 -24.26 20.04
C THR A 76 0.84 -25.31 19.73
N GLU A 77 0.79 -25.96 18.56
CA GLU A 77 1.87 -26.83 18.12
C GLU A 77 3.08 -25.98 17.73
N VAL A 78 4.07 -25.99 18.62
CA VAL A 78 5.33 -25.25 18.51
C VAL A 78 6.27 -26.06 17.60
N GLY A 79 5.92 -26.17 16.32
CA GLY A 79 6.76 -26.70 15.24
C GLY A 79 7.51 -25.59 14.50
N ASP A 80 8.56 -25.97 13.77
CA ASP A 80 9.12 -25.09 12.72
C ASP A 80 8.20 -25.08 11.50
N ALA A 81 8.20 -23.98 10.76
CA ALA A 81 7.47 -23.89 9.51
C ALA A 81 7.96 -24.96 8.53
N ARG A 82 7.00 -25.61 7.85
CA ARG A 82 7.30 -26.59 6.81
C ARG A 82 7.52 -25.86 5.50
N PHE A 83 8.46 -26.35 4.70
CA PHE A 83 8.77 -25.80 3.39
C PHE A 83 8.75 -26.91 2.34
N ALA A 84 8.25 -26.60 1.16
CA ALA A 84 8.37 -27.44 -0.03
C ALA A 84 8.97 -26.65 -1.19
N PRO A 85 9.68 -27.31 -2.12
CA PRO A 85 10.25 -26.64 -3.28
C PRO A 85 9.13 -26.12 -4.20
N ALA A 86 9.29 -24.92 -4.75
CA ALA A 86 8.51 -24.46 -5.88
C ALA A 86 8.71 -25.40 -7.09
N GLU A 87 7.62 -25.78 -7.75
CA GLU A 87 7.64 -26.78 -8.83
C GLU A 87 8.33 -26.26 -10.10
N ALA A 88 8.11 -24.98 -10.38
CA ALA A 88 8.75 -24.23 -11.46
C ALA A 88 8.81 -22.74 -11.10
N ASP A 89 9.40 -21.93 -11.98
CA ASP A 89 9.33 -20.47 -11.87
C ASP A 89 7.86 -20.04 -11.85
N GLY A 90 7.44 -19.38 -10.77
CA GLY A 90 6.06 -18.91 -10.59
C GLY A 90 5.03 -19.96 -10.16
N ILE A 91 5.42 -21.22 -9.98
CA ILE A 91 4.52 -22.31 -9.59
C ILE A 91 4.84 -22.75 -8.16
N LEU A 92 3.90 -22.46 -7.25
CA LEU A 92 4.01 -22.75 -5.82
C LEU A 92 3.47 -24.17 -5.53
N PRO A 93 3.94 -24.84 -4.46
CA PRO A 93 3.35 -26.09 -4.02
C PRO A 93 1.88 -25.88 -3.59
N ASP A 94 1.02 -26.87 -3.79
CA ASP A 94 -0.44 -26.77 -3.53
C ASP A 94 -0.77 -26.20 -2.15
N GLU A 95 -0.07 -26.65 -1.11
CA GLU A 95 -0.31 -26.27 0.29
C GLU A 95 0.39 -24.97 0.73
N PHE A 96 0.78 -24.10 -0.21
CA PHE A 96 1.50 -22.86 0.15
C PHE A 96 0.68 -21.94 1.07
N TYR A 97 1.38 -21.27 1.99
CA TYR A 97 0.79 -20.19 2.79
C TYR A 97 0.77 -18.88 1.99
N SER A 98 -0.41 -18.25 1.90
CA SER A 98 -0.60 -16.93 1.30
C SER A 98 -0.56 -15.84 2.37
N THR A 99 0.30 -14.84 2.18
CA THR A 99 0.51 -13.78 3.19
C THR A 99 -0.62 -12.75 3.25
N THR A 100 -0.82 -12.22 4.45
CA THR A 100 -1.57 -10.97 4.68
C THR A 100 -0.65 -9.75 4.49
N ASN A 101 -1.18 -8.53 4.67
CA ASN A 101 -0.35 -7.32 4.77
C ASN A 101 0.13 -7.03 6.20
N PHE A 102 -0.18 -7.87 7.18
CA PHE A 102 0.26 -7.73 8.56
C PHE A 102 1.64 -8.35 8.76
N ASP A 103 2.39 -7.86 9.76
CA ASP A 103 3.73 -8.37 10.04
C ASP A 103 3.67 -9.85 10.38
N THR A 104 4.45 -10.67 9.66
CA THR A 104 4.46 -12.12 9.82
C THR A 104 5.79 -12.58 10.41
N LEU A 105 5.75 -13.47 11.39
CA LEU A 105 6.91 -14.20 11.90
C LEU A 105 6.83 -15.65 11.46
N VAL A 106 7.96 -16.20 11.05
CA VAL A 106 8.10 -17.60 10.65
C VAL A 106 9.12 -18.26 11.55
N ARG A 107 8.79 -19.44 12.07
CA ARG A 107 9.66 -20.19 12.96
C ARG A 107 10.59 -21.09 12.16
N VAL A 108 11.88 -20.81 12.21
CA VAL A 108 12.92 -21.51 11.45
C VAL A 108 14.05 -21.90 12.42
N GLY A 109 14.36 -23.19 12.52
CA GLY A 109 15.38 -23.69 13.45
C GLY A 109 15.05 -23.39 14.91
N GLY A 110 13.78 -23.50 15.29
CA GLY A 110 13.26 -23.21 16.63
C GLY A 110 13.08 -21.72 16.96
N LYS A 111 13.52 -20.79 16.09
CA LYS A 111 13.50 -19.34 16.33
C LYS A 111 12.45 -18.64 15.48
N TRP A 112 11.72 -17.70 16.07
CA TRP A 112 10.81 -16.82 15.33
C TRP A 112 11.60 -15.73 14.61
N VAL A 113 11.52 -15.71 13.28
CA VAL A 113 12.19 -14.75 12.41
C VAL A 113 11.14 -13.91 11.69
N PRO A 114 11.22 -12.56 11.72
CA PRO A 114 10.29 -11.72 10.98
C PRO A 114 10.47 -11.90 9.46
N ALA A 115 9.37 -11.99 8.73
CA ALA A 115 9.37 -12.04 7.28
C ALA A 115 9.78 -10.67 6.70
N ALA A 116 10.78 -10.68 5.82
CA ALA A 116 11.20 -9.49 5.09
C ALA A 116 10.18 -9.12 3.99
N ASP A 117 10.17 -7.85 3.59
CA ASP A 117 9.34 -7.30 2.51
C ASP A 117 7.84 -7.62 2.65
N GLN A 118 7.31 -7.55 3.87
CA GLN A 118 5.90 -7.85 4.17
C GLN A 118 4.93 -7.12 3.23
N LYS A 119 4.04 -7.90 2.61
CA LYS A 119 2.94 -7.45 1.75
C LYS A 119 1.99 -8.64 1.51
N MET A 120 0.74 -8.34 1.17
CA MET A 120 -0.28 -9.37 0.94
C MET A 120 -0.07 -10.14 -0.37
N ASP A 121 -0.79 -11.25 -0.53
CA ASP A 121 -0.84 -12.08 -1.74
C ASP A 121 0.56 -12.44 -2.23
N CYS A 122 1.39 -12.96 -1.31
CA CYS A 122 2.73 -13.46 -1.59
C CYS A 122 2.91 -14.86 -1.04
N ALA A 123 3.90 -15.56 -1.60
CA ALA A 123 4.49 -16.74 -0.98
C ALA A 123 5.51 -16.29 0.08
N LEU A 124 5.63 -17.04 1.16
CA LEU A 124 6.77 -16.93 2.08
C LEU A 124 7.89 -17.84 1.59
N VAL A 125 9.03 -17.27 1.19
CA VAL A 125 10.17 -18.03 0.67
C VAL A 125 11.35 -17.90 1.63
N LEU A 126 12.04 -19.00 1.91
CA LEU A 126 13.26 -18.99 2.71
C LEU A 126 14.48 -18.68 1.84
N ARG A 127 14.96 -17.43 1.86
CA ARG A 127 16.14 -16.97 1.11
C ARG A 127 17.27 -16.59 2.06
N GLY A 128 18.45 -17.17 1.87
CA GLY A 128 19.61 -16.89 2.74
C GLY A 128 19.37 -17.20 4.22
N GLY A 129 18.49 -18.15 4.53
CA GLY A 129 18.11 -18.50 5.90
C GLY A 129 17.06 -17.59 6.55
N ALA A 130 16.55 -16.57 5.82
CA ALA A 130 15.51 -15.68 6.31
C ALA A 130 14.22 -15.80 5.47
N PRO A 131 13.03 -15.79 6.11
CA PRO A 131 11.76 -15.75 5.41
C PRO A 131 11.56 -14.38 4.73
N ALA A 132 11.08 -14.38 3.50
CA ALA A 132 10.74 -13.17 2.76
C ALA A 132 9.42 -13.35 2.00
N CYS A 133 8.60 -12.30 1.96
CA CYS A 133 7.37 -12.29 1.17
C CYS A 133 7.72 -12.03 -0.32
N VAL A 134 7.45 -12.99 -1.19
CA VAL A 134 7.77 -12.92 -2.63
C VAL A 134 6.50 -13.07 -3.45
N LYS A 135 6.28 -12.17 -4.42
CA LYS A 135 5.15 -12.27 -5.34
C LYS A 135 5.29 -13.56 -6.15
N GLN A 136 4.17 -14.26 -6.36
CA GLN A 136 4.16 -15.58 -6.99
C GLN A 136 5.01 -15.64 -8.26
N GLY A 137 4.80 -14.74 -9.22
CA GLY A 137 5.56 -14.70 -10.48
C GLY A 137 7.08 -14.42 -10.35
N GLN A 138 7.57 -14.12 -9.14
CA GLN A 138 8.99 -13.88 -8.84
C GLN A 138 9.65 -15.02 -8.04
N VAL A 139 8.89 -16.07 -7.71
CA VAL A 139 9.42 -17.29 -7.09
C VAL A 139 10.13 -18.12 -8.15
N LYS A 140 11.32 -18.63 -7.83
CA LYS A 140 12.14 -19.47 -8.71
C LYS A 140 11.95 -20.94 -8.39
N LYS A 141 12.10 -21.78 -9.42
CA LYS A 141 12.06 -23.24 -9.28
C LYS A 141 12.96 -23.70 -8.12
N ALA A 142 12.45 -24.65 -7.35
CA ALA A 142 13.10 -25.26 -6.19
C ALA A 142 13.36 -24.32 -4.99
N GLU A 143 12.93 -23.06 -5.04
CA GLU A 143 12.96 -22.23 -3.84
C GLU A 143 12.05 -22.81 -2.74
N PRO A 144 12.50 -22.85 -1.47
CA PRO A 144 11.70 -23.36 -0.36
C PRO A 144 10.57 -22.39 -0.03
N VAL A 145 9.33 -22.79 -0.36
CA VAL A 145 8.10 -22.05 -0.09
C VAL A 145 7.45 -22.60 1.18
N ALA A 146 7.08 -21.72 2.11
CA ALA A 146 6.41 -22.11 3.35
C ALA A 146 5.00 -22.66 3.04
N LEU A 147 4.69 -23.79 3.66
CA LEU A 147 3.37 -24.41 3.60
C LEU A 147 2.48 -23.89 4.73
N ARG A 148 1.18 -24.09 4.58
CA ARG A 148 0.20 -23.91 5.66
C ARG A 148 0.54 -24.84 6.83
N GLY A 149 0.19 -24.40 8.04
CA GLY A 149 0.38 -25.17 9.27
C GLY A 149 1.21 -24.43 10.34
N PRO A 150 1.84 -25.18 11.27
CA PRO A 150 2.52 -24.60 12.43
C PRO A 150 3.76 -23.78 12.03
N GLY A 151 4.18 -22.89 12.92
CA GLY A 151 5.40 -22.09 12.72
C GLY A 151 5.20 -20.82 11.90
N ILE A 152 3.97 -20.38 11.63
CA ILE A 152 3.65 -19.07 11.05
C ILE A 152 2.78 -18.29 12.04
N ARG A 153 3.14 -17.03 12.31
CA ARG A 153 2.42 -16.15 13.23
C ARG A 153 2.23 -14.77 12.60
N VAL A 154 0.99 -14.31 12.53
CA VAL A 154 0.65 -12.98 12.03
C VAL A 154 0.45 -12.02 13.21
N ARG A 155 0.94 -10.78 13.09
CA ARG A 155 0.74 -9.70 14.04
C ARG A 155 -0.12 -8.60 13.44
N PRO A 156 -1.44 -8.59 13.71
CA PRO A 156 -2.32 -7.50 13.30
C PRO A 156 -1.86 -6.16 13.90
N PRO A 157 -2.05 -5.04 13.20
CA PRO A 157 -1.75 -3.72 13.75
C PRO A 157 -2.66 -3.38 14.93
N GLU A 158 -2.09 -2.70 15.93
CA GLU A 158 -2.87 -2.13 17.03
C GLU A 158 -3.77 -0.99 16.49
N ARG A 159 -5.08 -1.10 16.69
CA ARG A 159 -6.03 -0.04 16.31
C ARG A 159 -5.93 1.15 17.28
N SER A 160 -6.04 2.36 16.73
CA SER A 160 -6.28 3.57 17.54
C SER A 160 -7.59 3.44 18.30
N ARG A 161 -7.61 3.87 19.57
CA ARG A 161 -8.65 3.58 20.56
C ARG A 161 -9.83 4.57 20.55
N ASP A 162 -9.97 5.39 19.52
CA ASP A 162 -11.09 6.33 19.40
C ASP A 162 -12.35 5.60 18.90
N TYR A 163 -12.96 4.80 19.78
CA TYR A 163 -14.29 4.23 19.56
C TYR A 163 -15.33 5.02 20.38
N SER A 164 -16.30 5.63 19.70
CA SER A 164 -17.57 5.98 20.34
C SER A 164 -18.56 4.84 20.11
N VAL A 165 -19.22 4.38 21.18
CA VAL A 165 -20.22 3.29 21.15
C VAL A 165 -21.46 3.67 20.31
N PHE A 166 -21.64 4.96 20.03
CA PHE A 166 -22.63 5.51 19.12
C PHE A 166 -22.00 6.72 18.39
N GLY A 167 -22.13 6.79 17.07
CA GLY A 167 -21.58 7.88 16.26
C GLY A 167 -22.16 7.87 14.84
N PHE A 168 -22.50 9.06 14.33
CA PHE A 168 -22.81 9.25 12.92
C PHE A 168 -21.50 9.41 12.13
N MET A 169 -21.44 8.93 10.88
CA MET A 169 -20.23 8.96 10.01
C MET A 169 -19.05 8.11 10.52
N SER A 170 -19.32 6.89 11.00
CA SER A 170 -18.32 5.91 11.43
C SER A 170 -17.57 5.20 10.29
N ASN A 171 -17.85 5.56 9.03
CA ASN A 171 -17.11 5.06 7.87
C ASN A 171 -15.92 5.99 7.58
N ASP A 172 -14.71 5.42 7.52
CA ASP A 172 -13.45 6.12 7.23
C ASP A 172 -13.34 6.69 5.80
N ILE A 173 -14.40 6.52 4.99
CA ILE A 173 -14.51 7.02 3.61
C ILE A 173 -15.85 7.75 3.51
N SER A 174 -15.78 9.07 3.39
CA SER A 174 -16.96 9.90 3.15
C SER A 174 -16.57 11.22 2.50
N ALA A 175 -17.40 11.69 1.56
CA ALA A 175 -17.32 13.03 1.01
C ALA A 175 -17.74 14.12 2.01
N GLU A 176 -18.53 13.76 3.02
CA GLU A 176 -19.20 14.66 3.96
C GLU A 176 -18.43 14.83 5.29
N ILE A 177 -17.10 14.82 5.23
CA ILE A 177 -16.26 15.08 6.41
C ILE A 177 -15.65 16.48 6.38
N ASN A 178 -15.20 16.95 7.54
CA ASN A 178 -14.39 18.18 7.59
C ASN A 178 -13.00 17.93 6.97
N LYS A 179 -12.88 18.26 5.68
CA LYS A 179 -11.66 18.08 4.88
C LYS A 179 -10.46 18.81 5.48
N GLY A 180 -10.65 19.97 6.11
CA GLY A 180 -9.57 20.71 6.75
C GLY A 180 -8.91 19.93 7.89
N ILE A 181 -9.72 19.29 8.73
CA ILE A 181 -9.21 18.46 9.84
C ILE A 181 -8.43 17.25 9.30
N ALA A 182 -8.95 16.57 8.28
CA ALA A 182 -8.30 15.41 7.71
C ALA A 182 -6.99 15.75 6.96
N ILE A 183 -6.96 16.86 6.22
CA ILE A 183 -5.76 17.36 5.56
C ILE A 183 -4.71 17.79 6.59
N GLY A 184 -5.12 18.50 7.65
CA GLY A 184 -4.23 18.84 8.77
C GLY A 184 -3.70 17.58 9.50
N GLY A 185 -4.51 16.54 9.62
CA GLY A 185 -4.07 15.23 10.11
C GLY A 185 -3.01 14.59 9.24
N THR A 186 -3.20 14.63 7.91
CA THR A 186 -2.21 14.16 6.93
C THR A 186 -0.89 14.92 7.04
N ALA A 187 -0.94 16.25 7.18
CA ALA A 187 0.24 17.10 7.37
C ALA A 187 1.02 16.75 8.65
N ARG A 188 0.31 16.49 9.76
CA ARG A 188 0.94 16.04 11.02
C ARG A 188 1.62 14.68 10.86
N GLU A 189 0.98 13.74 10.18
CA GLU A 189 1.55 12.42 9.95
C GLU A 189 2.80 12.49 9.05
N MET A 190 2.78 13.30 7.99
CA MET A 190 3.96 13.55 7.16
C MET A 190 5.14 14.11 7.97
N ARG A 191 4.88 15.03 8.91
CA ARG A 191 5.92 15.54 9.83
C ARG A 191 6.48 14.44 10.72
N ARG A 192 5.62 13.64 11.35
CA ARG A 192 6.02 12.50 12.19
C ARG A 192 6.88 11.50 11.41
N VAL A 193 6.48 11.13 10.19
CA VAL A 193 7.24 10.21 9.31
C VAL A 193 8.62 10.77 9.01
N ARG A 194 8.71 12.07 8.70
CA ARG A 194 9.99 12.74 8.45
C ARG A 194 10.89 12.76 9.69
N GLU A 195 10.33 13.03 10.86
CA GLU A 195 11.05 12.97 12.15
C GLU A 195 11.55 11.56 12.47
N ALA A 196 10.80 10.52 12.08
CA ALA A 196 11.19 9.13 12.22
C ALA A 196 12.25 8.67 11.20
N GLY A 197 12.62 9.51 10.23
CA GLY A 197 13.56 9.16 9.15
C GLY A 197 12.98 8.16 8.14
N GLU A 198 11.66 8.03 8.10
CA GLU A 198 10.93 7.19 7.16
C GLU A 198 10.59 7.97 5.88
N LYS A 199 10.30 7.25 4.79
CA LYS A 199 10.02 7.86 3.48
C LYS A 199 8.55 8.25 3.33
N ILE A 200 8.33 9.39 2.70
CA ILE A 200 7.04 9.85 2.19
C ILE A 200 6.95 9.49 0.70
N VAL A 201 6.06 8.55 0.38
CA VAL A 201 5.82 8.09 -0.99
C VAL A 201 4.60 8.78 -1.56
N VAL A 202 4.69 9.25 -2.81
CA VAL A 202 3.55 9.78 -3.57
C VAL A 202 3.25 8.88 -4.75
N VAL A 203 1.98 8.52 -4.92
CA VAL A 203 1.44 7.82 -6.09
C VAL A 203 0.53 8.79 -6.84
N ALA A 204 0.96 9.31 -7.98
CA ALA A 204 0.25 10.40 -8.66
C ALA A 204 -0.38 9.96 -9.99
N GLY A 205 -1.61 10.40 -10.25
CA GLY A 205 -2.31 10.27 -11.54
C GLY A 205 -2.34 11.56 -12.34
N PRO A 206 -2.64 11.50 -13.66
CA PRO A 206 -2.64 12.68 -14.53
C PRO A 206 -3.67 13.75 -14.13
N ALA A 207 -4.73 13.36 -13.41
CA ALA A 207 -5.71 14.29 -12.86
C ALA A 207 -5.09 15.35 -11.93
N VAL A 208 -3.95 15.06 -11.30
CA VAL A 208 -3.18 16.05 -10.51
C VAL A 208 -2.74 17.22 -11.38
N VAL A 209 -2.33 16.98 -12.63
CA VAL A 209 -1.92 18.04 -13.57
C VAL A 209 -3.15 18.76 -14.14
N HIS A 210 -4.21 18.00 -14.45
CA HIS A 210 -5.43 18.56 -15.03
C HIS A 210 -6.19 19.48 -14.07
N SER A 211 -6.10 19.24 -12.76
CA SER A 211 -6.69 20.11 -11.73
C SER A 211 -5.80 21.28 -11.32
N GLY A 212 -4.57 21.39 -11.86
CA GLY A 212 -3.60 22.40 -11.43
C GLY A 212 -2.87 22.06 -10.12
N GLY A 213 -3.10 20.88 -9.55
CA GLY A 213 -2.48 20.43 -8.31
C GLY A 213 -0.96 20.21 -8.43
N GLU A 214 -0.43 20.06 -9.63
CA GLU A 214 0.99 19.77 -9.84
C GLU A 214 1.91 20.89 -9.38
N VAL A 215 1.45 22.15 -9.35
CA VAL A 215 2.22 23.29 -8.80
C VAL A 215 2.55 23.06 -7.33
N TYR A 216 1.55 22.62 -6.56
CA TYR A 216 1.69 22.36 -5.12
C TYR A 216 2.46 21.06 -4.86
N LEU A 217 2.25 20.02 -5.68
CA LEU A 217 3.05 18.81 -5.57
C LEU A 217 4.54 19.07 -5.88
N ALA A 218 4.84 19.87 -6.91
CA ALA A 218 6.20 20.30 -7.23
C ALA A 218 6.82 21.10 -6.09
N GLN A 219 6.03 21.95 -5.42
CA GLN A 219 6.45 22.64 -4.19
C GLN A 219 6.82 21.65 -3.08
N LEU A 220 5.97 20.66 -2.78
CA LEU A 220 6.24 19.65 -1.76
C LEU A 220 7.52 18.85 -2.05
N VAL A 221 7.75 18.47 -3.31
CA VAL A 221 9.02 17.83 -3.74
C VAL A 221 10.20 18.77 -3.49
N ARG A 222 10.10 20.04 -3.91
CA ARG A 222 11.17 21.04 -3.73
C ARG A 222 11.48 21.33 -2.26
N GLU A 223 10.50 21.22 -1.38
CA GLU A 223 10.65 21.42 0.07
C GLU A 223 11.08 20.14 0.82
N GLY A 224 11.23 19.02 0.11
CA GLY A 224 11.69 17.75 0.68
C GLY A 224 10.61 17.03 1.49
N TRP A 225 9.34 17.19 1.11
CA TRP A 225 8.20 16.47 1.68
C TRP A 225 7.80 15.23 0.88
N VAL A 226 8.56 14.89 -0.15
CA VAL A 226 8.35 13.72 -1.00
C VAL A 226 9.71 13.07 -1.27
N ASP A 227 9.84 11.80 -0.90
CA ASP A 227 11.08 11.03 -1.07
C ASP A 227 11.04 10.11 -2.29
N VAL A 228 9.85 9.72 -2.74
CA VAL A 228 9.65 8.76 -3.83
C VAL A 228 8.38 9.12 -4.61
N LEU A 229 8.44 9.07 -5.95
CA LEU A 229 7.30 9.27 -6.83
C LEU A 229 7.00 8.01 -7.66
N LEU A 230 5.83 7.40 -7.46
CA LEU A 230 5.34 6.27 -8.25
C LEU A 230 4.22 6.74 -9.17
N THR A 231 4.32 6.51 -10.47
CA THR A 231 3.32 6.99 -11.41
C THR A 231 3.37 6.24 -12.75
N GLY A 232 2.57 6.66 -13.72
CA GLY A 232 2.57 6.12 -15.07
C GLY A 232 2.95 7.17 -16.12
N ASN A 233 3.06 6.73 -17.37
CA ASN A 233 3.46 7.58 -18.50
C ASN A 233 2.62 8.86 -18.61
N ALA A 234 1.29 8.74 -18.50
CA ALA A 234 0.37 9.86 -18.70
C ALA A 234 0.63 11.05 -17.75
N PHE A 235 0.85 10.81 -16.45
CA PHE A 235 1.13 11.89 -15.50
C PHE A 235 2.43 12.62 -15.88
N ALA A 236 3.50 11.87 -16.13
CA ALA A 236 4.78 12.44 -16.51
C ALA A 236 4.66 13.23 -17.82
N VAL A 237 3.99 12.67 -18.84
CA VAL A 237 3.77 13.36 -20.13
C VAL A 237 3.03 14.67 -19.94
N HIS A 238 1.95 14.73 -19.16
CA HIS A 238 1.19 15.97 -18.98
C HIS A 238 1.92 17.02 -18.14
N ASP A 239 2.70 16.61 -17.13
CA ASP A 239 3.57 17.53 -16.39
C ASP A 239 4.64 18.16 -17.32
N LEU A 240 5.25 17.33 -18.17
CA LEU A 240 6.25 17.76 -19.15
C LEU A 240 5.64 18.63 -20.27
N GLU A 241 4.46 18.25 -20.77
CA GLU A 241 3.66 19.06 -21.71
C GLU A 241 3.39 20.45 -21.12
N LYS A 242 2.98 20.52 -19.86
CA LYS A 242 2.73 21.79 -19.17
C LYS A 242 3.99 22.61 -19.02
N SER A 243 5.14 21.99 -18.75
CA SER A 243 6.42 22.73 -18.71
C SER A 243 6.78 23.31 -20.09
N ILE A 244 6.68 22.51 -21.16
CA ILE A 244 7.17 22.86 -22.50
C ILE A 244 6.21 23.79 -23.25
N LEU A 245 4.91 23.48 -23.20
CA LEU A 245 3.87 24.09 -24.05
C LEU A 245 2.81 24.87 -23.26
N LYS A 246 2.87 24.86 -21.91
CA LYS A 246 1.90 25.53 -21.02
C LYS A 246 0.46 25.02 -21.16
N THR A 247 0.29 23.81 -21.71
CA THR A 247 -1.01 23.11 -21.83
C THR A 247 -0.98 21.76 -21.13
N SER A 248 -2.17 21.23 -20.88
CA SER A 248 -2.37 19.80 -20.57
C SER A 248 -3.50 19.28 -21.45
N LEU A 249 -3.25 18.25 -22.27
CA LEU A 249 -4.19 17.78 -23.31
C LEU A 249 -4.70 18.92 -24.21
N GLY A 250 -3.84 19.89 -24.51
CA GLY A 250 -4.22 21.04 -25.33
C GLY A 250 -5.13 22.06 -24.66
N VAL A 251 -5.40 21.94 -23.36
CA VAL A 251 -6.10 22.97 -22.57
C VAL A 251 -5.08 23.89 -21.94
N CYS A 252 -5.17 25.19 -22.25
CA CYS A 252 -4.33 26.22 -21.65
C CYS A 252 -4.63 26.33 -20.16
N GLN A 253 -3.59 26.15 -19.35
CA GLN A 253 -3.73 26.07 -17.89
C GLN A 253 -3.91 27.44 -17.23
N MET A 254 -3.63 28.53 -17.96
CA MET A 254 -3.89 29.90 -17.49
C MET A 254 -5.33 30.35 -17.75
N SER A 255 -5.96 29.87 -18.83
CA SER A 255 -7.28 30.33 -19.26
C SER A 255 -8.38 29.28 -19.13
N GLY A 256 -8.04 28.01 -18.92
CA GLY A 256 -8.97 26.88 -18.91
C GLY A 256 -9.57 26.55 -20.28
N ARG A 257 -9.09 27.17 -21.37
CA ARG A 257 -9.64 27.01 -22.72
C ARG A 257 -8.81 26.07 -23.57
N ALA A 258 -9.48 25.30 -24.43
CA ALA A 258 -8.82 24.52 -25.46
C ALA A 258 -8.03 25.43 -26.42
N VAL A 259 -6.84 24.99 -26.80
CA VAL A 259 -5.96 25.64 -27.77
C VAL A 259 -6.12 24.93 -29.12
N GLU A 260 -6.18 25.70 -30.20
CA GLU A 260 -6.22 25.14 -31.56
C GLU A 260 -4.98 24.27 -31.82
N GLY A 261 -5.19 23.04 -32.31
CA GLY A 261 -4.10 22.07 -32.50
C GLY A 261 -3.59 21.40 -31.21
N GLY A 262 -4.16 21.73 -30.05
CA GLY A 262 -3.73 21.25 -28.73
C GLY A 262 -3.74 19.74 -28.54
N SER A 263 -4.54 19.01 -29.33
CA SER A 263 -4.55 17.54 -29.31
C SER A 263 -3.18 16.91 -29.62
N ARG A 264 -2.28 17.63 -30.29
CA ARG A 264 -0.93 17.14 -30.65
C ARG A 264 0.13 17.45 -29.58
N HIS A 265 -0.20 18.27 -28.58
CA HIS A 265 0.80 18.81 -27.64
C HIS A 265 1.47 17.72 -26.78
N HIS A 266 0.70 16.76 -26.26
CA HIS A 266 1.25 15.65 -25.49
C HIS A 266 2.18 14.76 -26.34
N LEU A 267 1.82 14.46 -27.60
CA LEU A 267 2.68 13.73 -28.55
C LEU A 267 3.97 14.51 -28.87
N PHE A 268 3.87 15.83 -29.01
CA PHE A 268 5.04 16.69 -29.18
C PHE A 268 5.97 16.62 -27.96
N ALA A 269 5.42 16.70 -26.74
CA ALA A 269 6.19 16.61 -25.50
C ALA A 269 6.93 15.26 -25.40
N ILE A 270 6.26 14.14 -25.71
CA ILE A 270 6.88 12.82 -25.80
C ILE A 270 8.06 12.83 -26.76
N ASN A 271 7.86 13.32 -27.99
CA ASN A 271 8.92 13.38 -29.00
C ASN A 271 10.10 14.25 -28.56
N ALA A 272 9.83 15.41 -27.96
CA ALA A 272 10.87 16.33 -27.49
C ALA A 272 11.72 15.72 -26.38
N VAL A 273 11.09 15.10 -25.38
CA VAL A 273 11.78 14.46 -24.25
C VAL A 273 12.54 13.20 -24.70
N ASN A 274 11.95 12.37 -25.56
CA ASN A 274 12.62 11.19 -26.09
C ASN A 274 13.83 11.55 -26.98
N ARG A 275 13.76 12.68 -27.72
CA ARG A 275 14.87 13.23 -28.50
C ARG A 275 16.01 13.73 -27.60
N ALA A 276 15.68 14.36 -26.47
CA ALA A 276 16.67 14.72 -25.45
C ALA A 276 17.31 13.47 -24.78
N GLY A 277 16.63 12.32 -24.87
CA GLY A 277 17.13 11.04 -24.38
C GLY A 277 16.55 10.64 -23.02
N GLY A 278 15.40 11.18 -22.64
CA GLY A 278 14.68 10.88 -21.40
C GLY A 278 14.48 12.12 -20.51
N ILE A 279 13.69 11.96 -19.44
CA ILE A 279 13.27 13.06 -18.56
C ILE A 279 14.48 13.77 -17.96
N ARG A 280 15.44 13.01 -17.40
CA ARG A 280 16.65 13.59 -16.78
C ARG A 280 17.43 14.49 -17.73
N LYS A 281 17.70 14.01 -18.95
CA LYS A 281 18.43 14.78 -19.97
C LYS A 281 17.64 15.99 -20.46
N ALA A 282 16.31 15.89 -20.53
CA ALA A 282 15.45 17.02 -20.88
C ALA A 282 15.46 18.14 -19.81
N VAL A 283 15.61 17.79 -18.54
CA VAL A 283 15.78 18.77 -17.45
C VAL A 283 17.19 19.38 -17.50
N GLU A 284 18.23 18.56 -17.65
CA GLU A 284 19.63 19.01 -17.73
C GLU A 284 19.90 19.93 -18.92
N SER A 285 19.24 19.71 -20.06
CA SER A 285 19.36 20.57 -21.24
C SER A 285 18.56 21.87 -21.18
N GLY A 286 17.73 22.05 -20.15
CA GLY A 286 16.83 23.20 -20.01
C GLY A 286 15.57 23.14 -20.89
N LEU A 287 15.31 22.03 -21.58
CA LEU A 287 14.04 21.82 -22.31
C LEU A 287 12.85 21.80 -21.33
N VAL A 288 13.03 21.18 -20.17
CA VAL A 288 12.05 21.12 -19.09
C VAL A 288 12.56 21.97 -17.93
N THR A 289 11.84 23.03 -17.58
CA THR A 289 12.31 24.05 -16.62
C THR A 289 11.48 24.10 -15.33
N SER A 290 10.30 23.48 -15.32
CA SER A 290 9.34 23.47 -14.22
C SER A 290 8.55 22.16 -14.17
N GLY A 291 7.74 21.95 -13.14
CA GLY A 291 6.87 20.78 -12.99
C GLY A 291 7.42 19.75 -12.00
N VAL A 292 6.60 18.78 -11.66
CA VAL A 292 6.91 17.74 -10.66
C VAL A 292 8.10 16.90 -11.11
N MET A 293 8.15 16.49 -12.37
CA MET A 293 9.25 15.67 -12.91
C MET A 293 10.57 16.46 -12.93
N CYS A 294 10.51 17.77 -13.16
CA CYS A 294 11.67 18.65 -13.10
C CYS A 294 12.24 18.74 -11.67
N GLU A 295 11.38 18.99 -10.69
CA GLU A 295 11.79 19.04 -9.28
C GLU A 295 12.29 17.68 -8.80
N ALA A 296 11.68 16.58 -9.25
CA ALA A 296 12.13 15.23 -8.93
C ALA A 296 13.57 14.97 -9.39
N VAL A 297 13.89 15.35 -10.64
CA VAL A 297 15.26 15.25 -11.17
C VAL A 297 16.23 16.15 -10.41
N ARG A 298 15.86 17.40 -10.15
CA ARG A 298 16.72 18.38 -9.45
C ARG A 298 17.03 17.98 -8.01
N LYS A 299 16.05 17.40 -7.31
CA LYS A 299 16.23 16.87 -5.96
C LYS A 299 16.89 15.49 -5.92
N GLY A 300 16.94 14.80 -7.06
CA GLY A 300 17.46 13.46 -7.15
C GLY A 300 16.57 12.42 -6.45
N ILE A 301 15.27 12.71 -6.28
CA ILE A 301 14.35 11.71 -5.72
C ILE A 301 14.05 10.63 -6.77
N PRO A 302 14.02 9.35 -6.40
CA PRO A 302 13.64 8.28 -7.31
C PRO A 302 12.19 8.43 -7.77
N PHE A 303 11.97 8.23 -9.07
CA PHE A 303 10.65 8.06 -9.64
C PHE A 303 10.58 6.80 -10.50
N VAL A 304 9.42 6.14 -10.50
CA VAL A 304 9.16 4.96 -11.33
C VAL A 304 7.92 5.20 -12.17
N LEU A 305 8.07 5.04 -13.48
CA LEU A 305 7.00 5.14 -14.47
C LEU A 305 6.59 3.73 -14.90
N ALA A 306 5.52 3.19 -14.32
CA ALA A 306 4.97 1.91 -14.75
C ALA A 306 4.07 2.11 -15.99
N GLY A 307 4.35 1.35 -17.04
CA GLY A 307 3.60 1.43 -18.29
C GLY A 307 2.16 0.91 -18.18
N SER A 308 1.36 1.23 -19.18
CA SER A 308 -0.03 0.79 -19.35
C SER A 308 -0.36 0.59 -20.82
N ILE A 309 -1.36 -0.24 -21.10
CA ILE A 309 -1.84 -0.52 -22.46
C ILE A 309 -2.36 0.72 -23.21
N ARG A 310 -2.61 1.83 -22.50
CA ARG A 310 -3.09 3.09 -23.07
C ARG A 310 -2.00 4.12 -23.37
N ASP A 311 -0.73 3.79 -23.12
CA ASP A 311 0.34 4.78 -23.15
C ASP A 311 0.65 5.24 -24.58
N ASP A 312 0.60 6.55 -24.81
CA ASP A 312 1.15 7.18 -26.01
C ASP A 312 2.67 7.30 -25.91
N GLY A 313 3.39 6.94 -26.98
CA GLY A 313 4.86 6.93 -27.02
C GLY A 313 5.43 5.53 -26.81
N PRO A 314 5.83 5.15 -25.58
CA PRO A 314 5.89 5.94 -24.34
C PRO A 314 7.15 6.82 -24.22
N LEU A 315 7.29 7.53 -23.10
CA LEU A 315 8.58 8.10 -22.68
C LEU A 315 9.62 6.98 -22.52
N LYS A 316 10.89 7.25 -22.84
CA LYS A 316 11.99 6.28 -22.67
C LYS A 316 12.17 5.81 -21.23
N ASP A 317 11.80 6.63 -20.26
CA ASP A 317 11.85 6.35 -18.83
C ASP A 317 10.75 5.38 -18.37
N THR A 318 9.73 5.11 -19.19
CA THR A 318 8.60 4.23 -18.86
C THR A 318 9.00 2.75 -18.93
N ILE A 319 8.78 2.03 -17.83
CA ILE A 319 8.99 0.58 -17.74
C ILE A 319 7.76 -0.13 -18.31
N THR A 320 7.89 -0.69 -19.51
CA THR A 320 6.80 -1.39 -20.20
C THR A 320 6.63 -2.85 -19.76
N ASP A 321 7.67 -3.46 -19.19
CA ASP A 321 7.58 -4.79 -18.58
C ASP A 321 6.91 -4.68 -17.19
N MET A 322 5.73 -5.28 -17.05
CA MET A 322 4.93 -5.16 -15.82
C MET A 322 5.56 -5.86 -14.61
N ILE A 323 6.33 -6.92 -14.82
CA ILE A 323 7.03 -7.61 -13.73
C ILE A 323 8.20 -6.76 -13.25
N ALA A 324 8.95 -6.16 -14.19
CA ALA A 324 10.01 -5.20 -13.88
C ALA A 324 9.46 -3.95 -13.18
N ALA A 325 8.33 -3.41 -13.65
CA ALA A 325 7.67 -2.25 -13.04
C ALA A 325 7.20 -2.56 -11.61
N GLN A 326 6.57 -3.73 -11.38
CA GLN A 326 6.17 -4.16 -10.04
C GLN A 326 7.40 -4.31 -9.12
N LYS A 327 8.50 -4.90 -9.61
CA LYS A 327 9.74 -5.02 -8.84
C LYS A 327 10.33 -3.65 -8.48
N ALA A 328 10.33 -2.71 -9.42
CA ALA A 328 10.78 -1.36 -9.19
C ALA A 328 9.91 -0.62 -8.15
N TYR A 329 8.58 -0.82 -8.17
CA TYR A 329 7.68 -0.30 -7.13
C TYR A 329 8.01 -0.90 -5.75
N VAL A 330 8.16 -2.23 -5.65
CA VAL A 330 8.51 -2.89 -4.38
C VAL A 330 9.80 -2.33 -3.80
N GLU A 331 10.84 -2.13 -4.62
CA GLU A 331 12.11 -1.56 -4.16
C GLU A 331 11.95 -0.11 -3.68
N ALA A 332 11.22 0.70 -4.45
CA ALA A 332 10.98 2.11 -4.14
C ALA A 332 10.18 2.31 -2.84
N LEU A 333 9.31 1.35 -2.48
CA LEU A 333 8.49 1.38 -1.26
C LEU A 333 9.26 1.03 0.02
N LYS A 334 10.51 0.54 -0.06
CA LYS A 334 11.29 0.20 1.13
C LYS A 334 11.54 1.42 2.01
N GLY A 335 11.15 1.30 3.28
CA GLY A 335 11.26 2.37 4.28
C GLY A 335 10.13 3.40 4.22
N ALA A 336 9.04 3.14 3.48
CA ALA A 336 7.87 4.01 3.48
C ALA A 336 7.20 4.06 4.87
N GLY A 337 6.96 5.25 5.38
CA GLY A 337 6.14 5.49 6.58
C GLY A 337 4.73 5.96 6.25
N ILE A 338 4.59 6.76 5.20
CA ILE A 338 3.30 7.20 4.65
C ILE A 338 3.30 7.14 3.12
N CYS A 339 2.15 6.79 2.55
CA CYS A 339 1.88 6.79 1.12
C CYS A 339 0.66 7.66 0.78
N LEU A 340 0.86 8.70 -0.03
CA LEU A 340 -0.20 9.56 -0.57
C LEU A 340 -0.61 9.07 -1.96
N MET A 341 -1.83 8.61 -2.10
CA MET A 341 -2.42 8.09 -3.33
C MET A 341 -3.33 9.15 -3.95
N LEU A 342 -2.91 9.75 -5.06
CA LEU A 342 -3.47 10.99 -5.61
C LEU A 342 -4.11 10.76 -6.98
N ALA A 343 -5.43 10.58 -7.00
CA ALA A 343 -6.28 10.51 -8.19
C ALA A 343 -5.80 9.50 -9.25
N THR A 344 -5.51 8.27 -8.82
CA THR A 344 -5.01 7.20 -9.71
C THR A 344 -5.44 5.80 -9.28
N ALA A 345 -6.63 5.37 -9.68
CA ALA A 345 -7.18 4.06 -9.29
C ALA A 345 -6.21 2.88 -9.49
N LEU A 346 -5.63 2.74 -10.70
CA LEU A 346 -4.77 1.61 -11.05
C LEU A 346 -3.51 1.55 -10.17
N HIS A 347 -2.75 2.66 -10.11
CA HIS A 347 -1.49 2.69 -9.37
C HIS A 347 -1.72 2.68 -7.86
N SER A 348 -2.78 3.33 -7.35
CA SER A 348 -3.15 3.28 -5.94
C SER A 348 -3.46 1.86 -5.49
N ILE A 349 -4.29 1.11 -6.24
CA ILE A 349 -4.61 -0.29 -5.92
C ILE A 349 -3.36 -1.16 -6.01
N ALA A 350 -2.53 -0.97 -7.04
CA ALA A 350 -1.28 -1.72 -7.18
C ALA A 350 -0.36 -1.49 -5.97
N VAL A 351 -0.16 -0.24 -5.54
CA VAL A 351 0.69 0.10 -4.39
C VAL A 351 0.07 -0.38 -3.07
N GLY A 352 -1.25 -0.28 -2.90
CA GLY A 352 -1.95 -0.82 -1.73
C GLY A 352 -1.67 -2.32 -1.51
N ASN A 353 -1.62 -3.11 -2.59
CA ASN A 353 -1.29 -4.55 -2.52
C ASN A 353 0.19 -4.83 -2.21
N LEU A 354 1.06 -3.82 -2.30
CA LEU A 354 2.51 -3.93 -2.06
C LEU A 354 2.94 -3.32 -0.71
N LEU A 355 2.05 -2.61 -0.04
CA LEU A 355 2.32 -1.99 1.25
C LEU A 355 1.93 -2.92 2.42
N PRO A 356 2.75 -2.98 3.47
CA PRO A 356 2.33 -3.58 4.72
C PRO A 356 1.39 -2.65 5.49
N ALA A 357 0.55 -3.23 6.35
CA ALA A 357 -0.50 -2.50 7.08
C ALA A 357 0.04 -1.42 8.04
N ARG A 358 1.32 -1.49 8.42
CA ARG A 358 1.98 -0.48 9.26
C ARG A 358 2.20 0.86 8.52
N VAL A 359 2.20 0.86 7.18
CA VAL A 359 2.38 2.09 6.40
C VAL A 359 1.07 2.85 6.32
N ARG A 360 1.08 4.10 6.81
CA ARG A 360 -0.09 4.97 6.72
C ARG A 360 -0.40 5.27 5.26
N THR A 361 -1.67 5.15 4.88
CA THR A 361 -2.08 5.37 3.49
C THR A 361 -3.18 6.42 3.46
N VAL A 362 -3.05 7.42 2.60
CA VAL A 362 -4.08 8.44 2.36
C VAL A 362 -4.45 8.39 0.89
N CYS A 363 -5.69 8.01 0.60
CA CYS A 363 -6.22 7.96 -0.76
C CYS A 363 -7.13 9.16 -1.02
N VAL A 364 -6.74 10.00 -1.98
CA VAL A 364 -7.48 11.16 -2.42
C VAL A 364 -7.98 10.90 -3.84
N ASP A 365 -9.29 10.88 -4.02
CA ASP A 365 -9.92 10.71 -5.33
C ASP A 365 -11.23 11.50 -5.38
N MET A 366 -11.67 11.89 -6.58
CA MET A 366 -12.96 12.57 -6.75
C MET A 366 -14.13 11.60 -6.55
N THR A 367 -13.87 10.30 -6.67
CA THR A 367 -14.88 9.24 -6.56
C THR A 367 -14.65 8.37 -5.34
N GLU A 368 -15.72 8.01 -4.63
CA GLU A 368 -15.65 7.13 -3.45
C GLU A 368 -15.17 5.72 -3.80
N SER A 369 -15.39 5.30 -5.05
CA SER A 369 -15.14 3.94 -5.51
C SER A 369 -13.69 3.49 -5.36
N VAL A 370 -12.73 4.41 -5.45
CA VAL A 370 -11.30 4.09 -5.36
C VAL A 370 -10.88 3.84 -3.90
N PRO A 371 -11.13 4.75 -2.93
CA PRO A 371 -10.95 4.45 -1.52
C PRO A 371 -11.68 3.18 -1.06
N VAL A 372 -12.93 2.97 -1.47
CA VAL A 372 -13.70 1.76 -1.09
C VAL A 372 -13.02 0.49 -1.60
N LYS A 373 -12.54 0.49 -2.85
CA LYS A 373 -11.80 -0.65 -3.41
C LYS A 373 -10.48 -0.92 -2.68
N LEU A 374 -9.79 0.12 -2.21
CA LEU A 374 -8.56 -0.04 -1.42
C LEU A 374 -8.85 -0.68 -0.07
N SER A 375 -9.87 -0.19 0.65
CA SER A 375 -10.27 -0.76 1.95
C SER A 375 -10.72 -2.22 1.81
N ASN A 376 -11.49 -2.54 0.76
CA ASN A 376 -11.94 -3.91 0.48
C ASN A 376 -10.80 -4.88 0.12
N ARG A 377 -9.62 -4.38 -0.25
CA ARG A 377 -8.44 -5.19 -0.57
C ARG A 377 -7.49 -5.33 0.62
N GLY A 378 -7.96 -5.12 1.85
CA GLY A 378 -7.17 -5.32 3.06
C GLY A 378 -6.36 -4.10 3.52
N SER A 379 -6.43 -2.96 2.79
CA SER A 379 -5.85 -1.69 3.25
C SER A 379 -6.80 -0.95 4.21
N LEU A 380 -7.25 -1.62 5.27
CA LEU A 380 -8.17 -1.06 6.26
C LEU A 380 -7.59 0.15 7.02
N GLN A 381 -6.28 0.34 6.96
CA GLN A 381 -5.57 1.49 7.51
C GLN A 381 -5.59 2.74 6.61
N ALA A 382 -6.16 2.64 5.40
CA ALA A 382 -6.18 3.74 4.44
C ALA A 382 -7.28 4.75 4.78
N ILE A 383 -6.91 6.02 4.90
CA ILE A 383 -7.85 7.14 5.02
C ILE A 383 -8.32 7.51 3.62
N GLY A 384 -9.63 7.47 3.37
CA GLY A 384 -10.23 7.85 2.10
C GLY A 384 -10.77 9.27 2.10
N LEU A 385 -10.22 10.15 1.27
CA LEU A 385 -10.67 11.53 1.10
C LEU A 385 -11.30 11.71 -0.26
N VAL A 386 -12.63 11.90 -0.27
CA VAL A 386 -13.39 12.13 -1.49
C VAL A 386 -13.43 13.64 -1.77
N THR A 387 -12.49 14.10 -2.60
CA THR A 387 -12.35 15.53 -2.90
C THR A 387 -11.52 15.75 -4.17
N ASP A 388 -11.59 16.97 -4.71
CA ASP A 388 -10.66 17.41 -5.75
C ASP A 388 -9.19 17.34 -5.24
N VAL A 389 -8.33 16.70 -6.03
CA VAL A 389 -6.93 16.46 -5.67
C VAL A 389 -6.09 17.74 -5.71
N GLY A 390 -6.46 18.71 -6.55
CA GLY A 390 -5.81 20.01 -6.62
C GLY A 390 -6.05 20.80 -5.34
N PHE A 391 -7.31 20.88 -4.89
CA PHE A 391 -7.70 21.47 -3.62
C PHE A 391 -6.99 20.79 -2.43
N PHE A 392 -6.94 19.46 -2.42
CA PHE A 392 -6.21 18.72 -1.39
C PHE A 392 -4.74 19.15 -1.31
N LEU A 393 -4.05 19.17 -2.46
CA LEU A 393 -2.63 19.53 -2.53
C LEU A 393 -2.36 21.00 -2.17
N GLU A 394 -3.23 21.93 -2.59
CA GLU A 394 -3.15 23.34 -2.21
C GLU A 394 -3.21 23.50 -0.69
N ARG A 395 -4.23 22.90 -0.07
CA ARG A 395 -4.44 22.98 1.38
C ARG A 395 -3.32 22.27 2.14
N LEU A 396 -2.88 21.11 1.67
CA LEU A 396 -1.76 20.38 2.26
C LEU A 396 -0.49 21.24 2.22
N ALA A 397 -0.14 21.82 1.07
CA ALA A 397 1.03 22.70 0.95
C ALA A 397 0.93 23.95 1.85
N ALA A 398 -0.28 24.47 2.08
CA ALA A 398 -0.49 25.54 3.05
C ALA A 398 -0.25 25.08 4.50
N GLU A 399 -0.77 23.92 4.89
CA GLU A 399 -0.56 23.32 6.22
C GLU A 399 0.92 22.99 6.50
N MET A 400 1.70 22.64 5.46
CA MET A 400 3.13 22.38 5.60
C MET A 400 3.96 23.67 5.76
N ARG A 401 3.45 24.83 5.32
CA ARG A 401 4.10 26.16 5.46
C ARG A 401 3.73 26.91 6.73
N ALA A 402 2.61 26.56 7.37
CA ALA A 402 2.07 27.30 8.51
C ALA A 402 2.85 27.05 9.83
N THR A 403 4.12 26.67 9.72
CA THR A 403 5.04 26.33 10.83
C THR A 403 6.46 26.55 10.34
#